data_AF-A0A9P7ATS1-F1
#
_entry.id   AF-A0A9P7ATS1-F1
#
_cell.length_a   1.000
_cell.length_b   1.000
_cell.length_c   1.000
_cell.angle_alpha   90.00
_cell.angle_beta   90.00
_cell.angle_gamma   90.00
#
_symmetry.space_group_name_H-M   'P 1'
#
loop_
_entity.id
_entity.type
_entity.pdbx_description
1 polymer ?
#
loop_
_entity_poly.entity_id
_entity_poly.type
_entity_poly.pdbx_seq_one_letter_code
_entity_poly.pdbx_strand_id
1 'polypeptide(L)'
;MRPRVFFDFAIGTEPAGRVIFELYNDTAPKTAENFRALCTGEKGLSAVSERPLYYKNSIIHRSIRDFMIQGGDFTKRNGAGGESIYGSAFPDEDLTRPLDSEGLLCMANKGPNTNGSQFFVTLRDCPHLNGKHVVFGRVIRGYDEVIKNLAVVPVDEKDRPQHPIVIVNCGELELKRKVEASQESNAEIPSRRGHSSRSRSRSSDRDRSTQKKKKSKRRKHERKADAKSDDEGRKNDDEKAPRQETEEEYDARLEREEQERLEEAKRKELERIKRKYESTPPASDGGVRFKGRGRMKFIDPELHHRR
;
A
#
# COMPACT_ATOMS: atom_id res chain seq x y z
N MET A 1 -16.16 7.97 8.55
CA MET A 1 -15.56 7.23 9.69
C MET A 1 -14.06 7.49 9.65
N ARG A 2 -13.42 7.70 10.80
CA ARG A 2 -11.97 7.95 10.89
C ARG A 2 -11.17 6.65 10.79
N PRO A 3 -10.21 6.53 9.86
CA PRO A 3 -9.31 5.37 9.75
C PRO A 3 -8.48 5.19 11.01
N ARG A 4 -7.99 3.96 11.21
CA ARG A 4 -7.11 3.61 12.33
C ARG A 4 -5.95 2.80 11.82
N VAL A 5 -4.74 3.21 12.19
CA VAL A 5 -3.49 2.57 11.77
C VAL A 5 -2.64 2.26 12.99
N PHE A 6 -1.68 1.35 12.86
CA PHE A 6 -0.81 0.95 13.95
C PHE A 6 0.67 0.96 13.55
N PHE A 7 1.52 1.16 14.55
CA PHE A 7 2.96 0.92 14.50
C PHE A 7 3.36 -0.04 15.63
N ASP A 8 4.06 -1.11 15.28
CA ASP A 8 4.80 -1.95 16.23
C ASP A 8 6.23 -1.44 16.30
N PHE A 9 6.64 -0.92 17.46
CA PHE A 9 7.97 -0.37 17.68
C PHE A 9 8.92 -1.39 18.32
N ALA A 10 10.22 -1.23 18.04
CA ALA A 10 11.31 -1.85 18.80
C ALA A 10 12.42 -0.84 19.10
N ILE A 11 13.14 -1.04 20.21
CA ILE A 11 14.35 -0.31 20.58
C ILE A 11 15.53 -1.27 20.43
N GLY A 12 16.41 -1.00 19.45
CA GLY A 12 17.46 -1.95 19.07
C GLY A 12 16.87 -3.27 18.55
N THR A 13 16.93 -4.30 19.38
CA THR A 13 16.36 -5.64 19.11
C THR A 13 15.11 -5.96 19.93
N GLU A 14 14.74 -5.13 20.91
CA GLU A 14 13.68 -5.43 21.88
C GLU A 14 12.34 -4.81 21.46
N PRO A 15 11.22 -5.59 21.40
CA PRO A 15 9.90 -5.04 21.12
C PRO A 15 9.43 -4.06 22.20
N ALA A 16 9.16 -2.81 21.80
CA ALA A 16 8.66 -1.75 22.67
C ALA A 16 7.12 -1.70 22.73
N GLY A 17 6.43 -2.26 21.74
CA GLY A 17 4.97 -2.46 21.75
C GLY A 17 4.20 -1.76 20.61
N ARG A 18 2.88 -1.92 20.61
CA ARG A 18 1.98 -1.42 19.57
C ARG A 18 1.33 -0.09 19.94
N VAL A 19 1.59 0.95 19.13
CA VAL A 19 0.86 2.22 19.13
C VAL A 19 -0.27 2.16 18.11
N ILE A 20 -1.43 2.72 18.43
CA ILE A 20 -2.57 2.83 17.51
C ILE A 20 -2.98 4.29 17.39
N PHE A 21 -3.12 4.76 16.14
CA PHE A 21 -3.50 6.12 15.79
C PHE A 21 -4.94 6.17 15.23
N GLU A 22 -5.59 7.31 15.40
CA GLU A 22 -6.87 7.67 14.77
C GLU A 22 -6.65 8.88 13.87
N LEU A 23 -6.98 8.75 12.58
CA LEU A 23 -6.67 9.75 11.55
C LEU A 23 -7.89 10.62 11.23
N TYR A 24 -7.69 11.93 11.10
CA TYR A 24 -8.72 12.94 10.88
C TYR A 24 -8.95 13.16 9.38
N ASN A 25 -9.45 12.12 8.70
CA ASN A 25 -9.83 12.20 7.28
C ASN A 25 -11.01 13.14 6.99
N ASP A 26 -11.61 13.71 8.02
CA ASP A 26 -12.65 14.74 7.97
C ASP A 26 -12.10 16.19 7.99
N THR A 27 -10.87 16.43 8.44
CA THR A 27 -10.22 17.76 8.39
C THR A 27 -8.99 17.81 7.49
N ALA A 28 -8.20 16.73 7.44
CA ALA A 28 -6.99 16.60 6.63
C ALA A 28 -7.03 15.32 5.78
N PRO A 29 -7.92 15.23 4.77
CA PRO A 29 -8.16 14.00 4.01
C PRO A 29 -6.94 13.51 3.22
N LYS A 30 -6.17 14.37 2.54
CA LYS A 30 -4.97 13.95 1.81
C LYS A 30 -3.85 13.55 2.77
N THR A 31 -3.70 14.28 3.87
CA THR A 31 -2.69 14.00 4.89
C THR A 31 -2.96 12.66 5.57
N ALA A 32 -4.23 12.38 5.91
CA ALA A 32 -4.66 11.11 6.45
C ALA A 32 -4.49 9.94 5.45
N GLU A 33 -4.85 10.12 4.17
CA GLU A 33 -4.66 9.08 3.13
C GLU A 33 -3.17 8.82 2.84
N ASN A 34 -2.34 9.86 2.77
CA ASN A 34 -0.88 9.75 2.66
C ASN A 34 -0.31 8.92 3.82
N PHE A 35 -0.66 9.26 5.06
CA PHE A 35 -0.16 8.51 6.22
C PHE A 35 -0.69 7.08 6.26
N ARG A 36 -1.97 6.85 5.94
CA ARG A 36 -2.61 5.52 5.89
C ARG A 36 -1.94 4.62 4.86
N ALA A 37 -1.75 5.12 3.64
CA ALA A 37 -1.12 4.38 2.56
C ALA A 37 0.38 4.12 2.81
N LEU A 38 1.09 5.04 3.47
CA LEU A 38 2.46 4.81 3.97
C LEU A 38 2.49 3.82 5.15
N CYS A 39 1.40 3.63 5.89
CA CYS A 39 1.26 2.55 6.87
C CYS A 39 0.99 1.19 6.22
N THR A 40 0.34 1.10 5.05
CA THR A 40 0.05 -0.18 4.37
C THR A 40 1.11 -0.58 3.33
N GLY A 41 1.84 0.37 2.76
CA GLY A 41 2.79 0.12 1.66
C GLY A 41 2.13 -0.10 0.29
N GLU A 42 0.80 0.07 0.20
CA GLU A 42 -0.03 -0.32 -0.96
C GLU A 42 0.30 0.43 -2.26
N LYS A 43 0.96 1.59 -2.18
CA LYS A 43 1.31 2.41 -3.35
C LYS A 43 2.61 1.97 -4.04
N GLY A 44 3.29 0.94 -3.51
CA GLY A 44 4.48 0.35 -4.14
C GLY A 44 5.73 1.22 -3.99
N LEU A 45 6.38 1.53 -5.10
CA LEU A 45 7.62 2.30 -5.16
C LEU A 45 7.36 3.77 -5.54
N SER A 46 8.14 4.69 -4.98
CA SER A 46 8.16 6.08 -5.44
C SER A 46 8.80 6.20 -6.82
N ALA A 47 8.16 6.98 -7.70
CA ALA A 47 8.72 7.40 -8.98
C ALA A 47 9.87 8.42 -8.86
N VAL A 48 10.11 8.99 -7.67
CA VAL A 48 11.15 10.01 -7.43
C VAL A 48 12.39 9.42 -6.78
N SER A 49 12.23 8.45 -5.88
CA SER A 49 13.33 7.85 -5.11
C SER A 49 13.58 6.37 -5.40
N GLU A 50 12.74 5.70 -6.19
CA GLU A 50 12.78 4.24 -6.46
C GLU A 50 12.60 3.35 -5.20
N ARG A 51 12.21 3.92 -4.06
CA ARG A 51 12.07 3.21 -2.77
C ARG A 51 10.61 2.90 -2.43
N PRO A 52 10.34 1.85 -1.62
CA PRO A 52 9.00 1.57 -1.13
C PRO A 52 8.39 2.73 -0.34
N LEU A 53 7.18 3.12 -0.71
CA LEU A 53 6.33 4.09 -0.01
C LEU A 53 5.74 3.45 1.25
N TYR A 54 6.58 3.10 2.22
CA TYR A 54 6.21 2.26 3.37
C TYR A 54 7.02 2.61 4.63
N TYR A 55 6.35 2.79 5.77
CA TYR A 55 7.01 3.08 7.05
C TYR A 55 7.72 1.88 7.69
N LYS A 56 7.47 0.65 7.23
CA LYS A 56 8.07 -0.57 7.80
C LYS A 56 9.59 -0.59 7.62
N ASN A 57 10.31 -0.84 8.71
CA ASN A 57 11.75 -0.68 8.88
C ASN A 57 12.28 0.77 8.75
N SER A 58 11.42 1.80 8.79
CA SER A 58 11.86 3.18 9.02
C SER A 58 12.10 3.44 10.52
N ILE A 59 12.70 4.59 10.85
CA ILE A 59 13.14 4.89 12.23
C ILE A 59 12.60 6.23 12.75
N ILE A 60 12.48 6.32 14.07
CA ILE A 60 12.46 7.60 14.77
C ILE A 60 13.90 8.11 14.75
N HIS A 61 14.16 9.11 13.90
CA HIS A 61 15.51 9.66 13.68
C HIS A 61 15.80 10.87 14.58
N ARG A 62 14.78 11.37 15.30
CA ARG A 62 14.87 12.52 16.19
C ARG A 62 13.87 12.38 17.35
N SER A 63 14.29 12.67 18.57
CA SER A 63 13.49 12.57 19.80
C SER A 63 13.90 13.67 20.77
N ILE A 64 12.97 14.53 21.15
CA ILE A 64 13.19 15.53 22.21
C ILE A 64 12.24 15.21 23.35
N ARG A 65 12.81 14.82 24.50
CA ARG A 65 12.10 14.60 25.75
C ARG A 65 11.25 15.83 26.10
N ASP A 66 10.04 15.58 26.57
CA ASP A 66 9.06 16.62 26.93
C ASP A 66 8.71 17.60 25.79
N PHE A 67 8.90 17.19 24.53
CA PHE A 67 8.46 17.95 23.34
C PHE A 67 7.80 17.05 22.29
N MET A 68 8.57 16.20 21.59
CA MET A 68 8.06 15.36 20.49
C MET A 68 9.02 14.21 20.12
N ILE A 69 8.48 13.17 19.46
CA ILE A 69 9.28 12.20 18.70
C ILE A 69 8.96 12.31 17.19
N GLN A 70 9.98 12.24 16.33
CA GLN A 70 9.87 12.47 14.88
C GLN A 70 10.43 11.30 14.05
N GLY A 71 9.65 10.86 13.07
CA GLY A 71 9.93 9.70 12.22
C GLY A 71 9.51 9.90 10.77
N GLY A 72 9.35 8.78 10.04
CA GLY A 72 8.79 8.78 8.67
C GLY A 72 9.77 9.07 7.54
N ASP A 73 11.02 9.44 7.82
CA ASP A 73 12.09 9.46 6.81
C ASP A 73 12.56 8.03 6.50
N PHE A 74 11.87 7.35 5.58
CA PHE A 74 12.23 6.01 5.12
C PHE A 74 13.38 6.02 4.09
N THR A 75 13.70 7.17 3.47
CA THR A 75 14.69 7.26 2.39
C THR A 75 16.11 7.57 2.90
N LYS A 76 16.30 8.65 3.67
CA LYS A 76 17.63 9.07 4.19
C LYS A 76 17.80 8.78 5.69
N ARG A 77 16.72 8.50 6.42
CA ARG A 77 16.71 8.11 7.85
C ARG A 77 17.43 9.12 8.76
N ASN A 78 17.37 10.41 8.42
CA ASN A 78 18.09 11.49 9.11
C ASN A 78 17.37 12.84 9.11
N GLY A 79 16.11 12.90 8.66
CA GLY A 79 15.31 14.12 8.57
C GLY A 79 15.52 14.92 7.28
N ALA A 80 16.51 14.57 6.45
CA ALA A 80 16.69 15.18 5.14
C ALA A 80 15.80 14.55 4.06
N GLY A 81 15.36 13.29 4.24
CA GLY A 81 14.59 12.51 3.26
C GLY A 81 13.08 12.51 3.50
N GLY A 82 12.44 11.40 3.12
CA GLY A 82 10.99 11.25 3.05
C GLY A 82 10.35 11.91 1.81
N GLU A 83 9.17 11.43 1.43
CA GLU A 83 8.38 11.83 0.26
C GLU A 83 6.93 11.35 0.41
N SER A 84 5.98 11.93 -0.31
CA SER A 84 4.56 11.56 -0.19
C SER A 84 4.12 10.48 -1.19
N ILE A 85 2.93 9.92 -0.99
CA ILE A 85 2.28 9.06 -2.01
C ILE A 85 1.86 9.82 -3.29
N TYR A 86 1.95 11.15 -3.27
CA TYR A 86 1.58 12.04 -4.39
C TYR A 86 2.82 12.52 -5.18
N GLY A 87 4.01 11.98 -4.89
CA GLY A 87 5.29 12.51 -5.35
C GLY A 87 6.06 13.18 -4.21
N SER A 88 6.95 14.13 -4.54
CA SER A 88 7.90 14.71 -3.58
C SER A 88 7.23 15.32 -2.34
N ALA A 89 6.41 16.35 -2.51
CA ALA A 89 5.72 17.06 -1.43
C ALA A 89 4.31 17.52 -1.82
N PHE A 90 3.45 17.77 -0.81
CA PHE A 90 2.09 18.26 -0.99
C PHE A 90 1.75 19.47 -0.08
N PRO A 91 0.72 20.25 -0.45
CA PRO A 91 0.27 21.41 0.32
C PRO A 91 -0.13 21.12 1.77
N ASP A 92 -0.23 22.16 2.59
CA ASP A 92 -0.90 22.09 3.89
C ASP A 92 -2.43 22.00 3.69
N GLU A 93 -3.12 21.30 4.61
CA GLU A 93 -4.59 21.20 4.64
C GLU A 93 -5.15 22.02 5.81
N ASP A 94 -5.57 21.38 6.92
CA ASP A 94 -6.06 22.07 8.11
C ASP A 94 -4.90 22.50 9.03
N LEU A 95 -4.68 23.82 9.08
CA LEU A 95 -3.76 24.50 10.00
C LEU A 95 -4.48 25.22 11.16
N THR A 96 -5.82 25.13 11.22
CA THR A 96 -6.64 25.81 12.25
C THR A 96 -6.62 25.06 13.59
N ARG A 97 -6.42 23.74 13.55
CA ARG A 97 -6.42 22.88 14.74
C ARG A 97 -5.15 23.11 15.58
N PRO A 98 -5.27 23.51 16.87
CA PRO A 98 -4.11 23.78 17.71
C PRO A 98 -3.38 22.50 18.14
N LEU A 99 -2.09 22.63 18.42
CA LEU A 99 -1.28 21.62 19.11
C LEU A 99 -1.41 21.83 20.62
N ASP A 100 -2.62 21.64 21.15
CA ASP A 100 -3.03 21.92 22.53
C ASP A 100 -2.79 20.78 23.52
N SER A 101 -2.38 19.60 23.04
CA SER A 101 -2.41 18.36 23.80
C SER A 101 -1.27 17.40 23.44
N GLU A 102 -0.97 16.49 24.38
CA GLU A 102 -0.02 15.39 24.16
C GLU A 102 -0.63 14.27 23.31
N GLY A 103 0.21 13.50 22.61
CA GLY A 103 -0.22 12.40 21.73
C GLY A 103 -0.84 12.82 20.40
N LEU A 104 -0.75 14.10 19.99
CA LEU A 104 -1.20 14.57 18.68
C LEU A 104 -0.23 14.14 17.57
N LEU A 105 -0.78 13.68 16.44
CA LEU A 105 0.00 13.26 15.26
C LEU A 105 -0.02 14.37 14.21
N CYS A 106 1.17 14.86 13.86
CA CYS A 106 1.38 16.08 13.10
C CYS A 106 2.37 15.88 11.94
N MET A 107 2.23 16.60 10.83
CA MET A 107 3.20 16.55 9.73
C MET A 107 4.46 17.35 10.05
N ALA A 108 5.64 16.76 9.84
CA ALA A 108 6.89 17.49 9.79
C ALA A 108 7.11 18.01 8.35
N ASN A 109 7.47 19.29 8.25
CA ASN A 109 7.71 19.99 6.99
C ASN A 109 9.00 20.83 7.10
N LYS A 110 9.39 21.48 6.00
CA LYS A 110 10.57 22.36 5.89
C LYS A 110 10.15 23.80 5.57
N GLY A 111 8.95 24.19 6.01
CA GLY A 111 8.24 25.41 5.60
C GLY A 111 6.88 25.11 4.96
N PRO A 112 6.07 26.14 4.63
CA PRO A 112 4.72 25.96 4.11
C PRO A 112 4.67 25.10 2.85
N ASN A 113 3.66 24.23 2.74
CA ASN A 113 3.37 23.37 1.61
C ASN A 113 4.49 22.36 1.25
N THR A 114 5.31 21.95 2.23
CA THR A 114 6.40 20.96 2.03
C THR A 114 6.18 19.63 2.77
N ASN A 115 4.93 19.19 2.88
CA ASN A 115 4.58 17.93 3.56
C ASN A 115 5.00 16.71 2.72
N GLY A 116 5.68 15.74 3.34
CA GLY A 116 6.14 14.49 2.70
C GLY A 116 5.64 13.25 3.44
N SER A 117 6.56 12.40 3.89
CA SER A 117 6.27 11.27 4.81
C SER A 117 6.67 11.52 6.25
N GLN A 118 7.38 12.60 6.55
CA GLN A 118 7.85 12.83 7.92
C GLN A 118 6.72 13.29 8.82
N PHE A 119 6.67 12.74 10.03
CA PHE A 119 5.65 13.03 11.03
C PHE A 119 6.30 13.20 12.40
N PHE A 120 5.59 13.86 13.31
CA PHE A 120 5.93 13.84 14.73
C PHE A 120 4.71 13.57 15.61
N VAL A 121 4.96 13.04 16.81
CA VAL A 121 3.96 12.85 17.87
C VAL A 121 4.33 13.77 19.03
N THR A 122 3.38 14.60 19.49
CA THR A 122 3.62 15.51 20.63
C THR A 122 3.71 14.77 21.96
N LEU A 123 4.55 15.28 22.86
CA LEU A 123 4.67 14.82 24.25
C LEU A 123 4.11 15.85 25.26
N ARG A 124 3.69 17.02 24.78
CA ARG A 124 3.10 18.14 25.52
C ARG A 124 2.29 19.04 24.57
N ASP A 125 1.68 20.09 25.10
CA ASP A 125 1.18 21.22 24.31
C ASP A 125 2.34 21.92 23.57
N CYS A 126 2.15 22.22 22.28
CA CYS A 126 3.15 22.85 21.42
C CYS A 126 2.59 24.10 20.72
N PRO A 127 2.01 25.10 21.44
CA PRO A 127 1.29 26.22 20.82
C PRO A 127 2.15 27.09 19.89
N HIS A 128 3.48 27.07 20.06
CA HIS A 128 4.44 27.74 19.17
C HIS A 128 4.53 27.11 17.75
N LEU A 129 3.92 25.94 17.54
CA LEU A 129 3.79 25.23 16.26
C LEU A 129 2.41 25.43 15.60
N ASN A 130 1.45 26.09 16.27
CA ASN A 130 0.13 26.38 15.72
C ASN A 130 0.25 27.15 14.39
N GLY A 131 -0.58 26.81 13.41
CA GLY A 131 -0.57 27.43 12.08
C GLY A 131 0.63 27.05 11.18
N LYS A 132 1.51 26.13 11.61
CA LYS A 132 2.73 25.73 10.86
C LYS A 132 2.78 24.26 10.46
N HIS A 133 2.03 23.40 11.15
CA HIS A 133 2.04 21.94 10.96
C HIS A 133 0.61 21.40 10.94
N VAL A 134 0.27 20.61 9.91
CA VAL A 134 -1.05 19.98 9.79
C VAL A 134 -1.21 18.91 10.88
N VAL A 135 -2.25 19.02 11.71
CA VAL A 135 -2.53 18.07 12.81
C VAL A 135 -3.59 17.07 12.37
N PHE A 136 -3.15 15.99 11.74
CA PHE A 136 -4.01 15.05 11.00
C PHE A 136 -4.41 13.79 11.79
N GLY A 137 -4.03 13.65 13.06
CA GLY A 137 -4.48 12.55 13.90
C GLY A 137 -4.11 12.66 15.37
N ARG A 138 -4.29 11.55 16.10
CA ARG A 138 -3.80 11.36 17.47
C ARG A 138 -3.49 9.89 17.75
N VAL A 139 -2.68 9.64 18.77
CA VAL A 139 -2.60 8.34 19.43
C VAL A 139 -3.90 8.07 20.19
N ILE A 140 -4.40 6.84 20.12
CA ILE A 140 -5.56 6.35 20.90
C ILE A 140 -5.25 5.14 21.79
N ARG A 141 -4.11 4.46 21.59
CA ARG A 141 -3.55 3.43 22.47
C ARG A 141 -2.02 3.37 22.32
N GLY A 142 -1.32 2.95 23.38
CA GLY A 142 0.14 2.82 23.40
C GLY A 142 0.88 4.14 23.67
N TYR A 143 0.19 5.18 24.13
CA TYR A 143 0.84 6.47 24.39
C TYR A 143 1.75 6.41 25.63
N ASP A 144 1.20 6.15 26.82
CA ASP A 144 2.01 6.03 28.04
C ASP A 144 2.85 4.75 28.07
N GLU A 145 2.32 3.65 27.51
CA GLU A 145 2.99 2.34 27.46
C GLU A 145 4.17 2.29 26.48
N VAL A 146 4.15 3.07 25.40
CA VAL A 146 5.17 3.01 24.32
C VAL A 146 5.74 4.38 23.99
N ILE A 147 4.93 5.38 23.60
CA ILE A 147 5.44 6.69 23.15
C ILE A 147 6.28 7.38 24.23
N LYS A 148 5.84 7.40 25.49
CA LYS A 148 6.64 7.94 26.61
C LYS A 148 7.94 7.13 26.85
N ASN A 149 7.91 5.82 26.65
CA ASN A 149 9.11 4.96 26.72
C ASN A 149 10.09 5.17 25.56
N LEU A 150 9.60 5.50 24.35
CA LEU A 150 10.46 5.91 23.23
C LEU A 150 11.14 7.27 23.49
N ALA A 151 10.45 8.18 24.18
CA ALA A 151 10.94 9.53 24.45
C ALA A 151 12.04 9.63 25.54
N VAL A 152 12.16 8.62 26.41
CA VAL A 152 13.21 8.60 27.46
C VAL A 152 14.55 8.02 26.99
N VAL A 153 14.57 7.31 25.85
CA VAL A 153 15.78 6.73 25.23
C VAL A 153 16.88 7.79 25.09
N PRO A 154 18.14 7.52 25.52
CA PRO A 154 19.24 8.47 25.38
C PRO A 154 19.47 8.90 23.92
N VAL A 155 19.76 10.19 23.73
CA VAL A 155 20.00 10.81 22.42
C VAL A 155 21.43 11.34 22.27
N ASP A 156 21.85 11.63 21.05
CA ASP A 156 23.08 12.38 20.76
C ASP A 156 22.85 13.91 20.76
N GLU A 157 23.90 14.68 20.44
CA GLU A 157 23.88 16.15 20.32
C GLU A 157 22.93 16.70 19.23
N LYS A 158 22.31 15.83 18.43
CA LYS A 158 21.42 16.17 17.31
C LYS A 158 20.00 15.62 17.52
N ASP A 159 19.64 15.40 18.78
CA ASP A 159 18.39 14.80 19.25
C ASP A 159 18.17 13.36 18.72
N ARG A 160 19.17 12.66 18.17
CA ARG A 160 18.97 11.33 17.57
C ARG A 160 19.08 10.23 18.64
N PRO A 161 18.11 9.30 18.74
CA PRO A 161 18.22 8.15 19.64
C PRO A 161 19.50 7.33 19.41
N GLN A 162 20.27 7.12 20.48
CA GLN A 162 21.50 6.31 20.47
C GLN A 162 21.19 4.83 20.20
N HIS A 163 20.10 4.34 20.79
CA HIS A 163 19.54 3.03 20.49
C HIS A 163 18.52 3.18 19.34
N PRO A 164 18.67 2.47 18.20
CA PRO A 164 17.79 2.65 17.05
C PRO A 164 16.33 2.31 17.38
N ILE A 165 15.44 3.29 17.29
CA ILE A 165 13.99 3.09 17.45
C ILE A 165 13.39 2.82 16.07
N VAL A 166 12.88 1.61 15.86
CA VAL A 166 12.45 1.11 14.54
C VAL A 166 10.95 0.80 14.52
N ILE A 167 10.26 1.15 13.43
CA ILE A 167 8.90 0.67 13.14
C ILE A 167 9.04 -0.72 12.49
N VAL A 168 8.88 -1.79 13.28
CA VAL A 168 9.09 -3.18 12.86
C VAL A 168 7.92 -3.70 12.02
N ASN A 169 6.69 -3.30 12.36
CA ASN A 169 5.51 -3.54 11.53
C ASN A 169 4.57 -2.34 11.55
N CYS A 170 3.79 -2.19 10.49
CA CYS A 170 2.77 -1.16 10.39
C CYS A 170 1.67 -1.56 9.41
N GLY A 171 0.47 -1.05 9.62
CA GLY A 171 -0.69 -1.37 8.80
C GLY A 171 -1.95 -0.61 9.21
N GLU A 172 -3.04 -0.86 8.49
CA GLU A 172 -4.38 -0.37 8.80
C GLU A 172 -5.17 -1.40 9.62
N LEU A 173 -6.06 -0.93 10.49
CA LEU A 173 -6.91 -1.76 11.34
C LEU A 173 -8.34 -1.76 10.78
N GLU A 174 -8.77 -2.91 10.28
CA GLU A 174 -10.14 -3.11 9.77
C GLU A 174 -11.17 -3.22 10.90
N LEU A 175 -12.39 -2.75 10.65
CA LEU A 175 -13.51 -2.90 11.56
C LEU A 175 -14.05 -4.34 11.52
N LYS A 176 -14.23 -4.98 12.69
CA LYS A 176 -14.99 -6.24 12.76
C LYS A 176 -16.46 -5.98 12.42
N ARG A 177 -16.84 -6.27 11.17
CA ARG A 177 -18.24 -6.54 10.83
C ARG A 177 -18.72 -7.67 11.75
N LYS A 178 -19.87 -7.48 12.41
CA LYS A 178 -20.57 -8.61 13.02
C LYS A 178 -21.06 -9.50 11.88
N VAL A 179 -20.74 -10.78 11.93
CA VAL A 179 -21.58 -11.77 11.25
C VAL A 179 -22.85 -11.86 12.09
N GLU A 180 -23.98 -11.46 11.52
CA GLU A 180 -25.28 -11.71 12.13
C GLU A 180 -25.61 -13.18 11.93
N ALA A 181 -25.90 -13.89 13.02
CA ALA A 181 -26.18 -15.32 12.97
C ALA A 181 -27.56 -15.52 12.34
N SER A 182 -27.58 -15.91 11.07
CA SER A 182 -28.77 -16.44 10.41
C SER A 182 -29.32 -17.60 11.23
N GLN A 183 -30.56 -17.49 11.70
CA GLN A 183 -31.19 -18.51 12.53
C GLN A 183 -31.35 -19.79 11.70
N GLU A 184 -30.68 -20.87 12.12
CA GLU A 184 -30.89 -22.20 11.55
C GLU A 184 -32.28 -22.70 11.95
N SER A 185 -33.23 -22.64 11.02
CA SER A 185 -34.54 -23.25 11.19
C SER A 185 -34.40 -24.77 11.15
N ASN A 186 -34.46 -25.42 12.32
CA ASN A 186 -34.50 -26.87 12.43
C ASN A 186 -35.67 -27.44 11.58
N ALA A 187 -35.33 -28.11 10.49
CA ALA A 187 -36.26 -28.94 9.72
C ALA A 187 -36.00 -30.40 10.08
N GLU A 188 -36.95 -31.04 10.75
CA GLU A 188 -36.81 -32.41 11.24
C GLU A 188 -36.74 -33.43 10.09
N ILE A 189 -35.95 -34.49 10.28
CA ILE A 189 -35.84 -35.61 9.32
C ILE A 189 -36.75 -36.76 9.76
N PRO A 190 -37.84 -37.09 9.02
CA PRO A 190 -38.69 -38.23 9.37
C PRO A 190 -38.05 -39.56 8.97
N SER A 191 -37.46 -40.21 9.96
CA SER A 191 -37.55 -41.65 10.22
C SER A 191 -38.39 -42.59 9.33
N ARG A 192 -37.84 -43.41 8.40
CA ARG A 192 -38.26 -44.83 8.24
C ARG A 192 -37.36 -45.71 7.35
N ARG A 193 -37.21 -46.99 7.75
CA ARG A 193 -36.60 -48.09 6.97
C ARG A 193 -37.68 -48.92 6.28
N GLY A 194 -37.40 -49.48 5.10
CA GLY A 194 -38.27 -50.44 4.41
C GLY A 194 -37.54 -51.11 3.24
N HIS A 195 -37.67 -52.43 3.08
CA HIS A 195 -36.91 -53.24 2.11
C HIS A 195 -37.81 -53.84 1.02
N SER A 196 -37.17 -54.21 -0.10
CA SER A 196 -37.49 -55.36 -0.98
C SER A 196 -38.39 -55.22 -2.24
N SER A 197 -38.07 -56.12 -3.19
CA SER A 197 -38.88 -56.75 -4.26
C SER A 197 -39.52 -55.94 -5.40
N ARG A 198 -38.78 -55.89 -6.51
CA ARG A 198 -39.06 -56.55 -7.82
C ARG A 198 -40.43 -56.41 -8.53
N SER A 199 -40.29 -56.33 -9.86
CA SER A 199 -41.24 -56.72 -10.94
C SER A 199 -42.17 -55.60 -11.46
N ARG A 200 -42.10 -55.23 -12.76
CA ARG A 200 -42.77 -55.79 -13.97
C ARG A 200 -44.27 -55.42 -14.05
N SER A 201 -44.89 -55.08 -15.19
CA SER A 201 -44.46 -54.61 -16.53
C SER A 201 -45.70 -54.58 -17.46
N ARG A 202 -45.88 -53.57 -18.34
CA ARG A 202 -46.68 -53.54 -19.62
C ARG A 202 -46.93 -52.06 -20.02
N SER A 203 -46.43 -51.56 -21.16
CA SER A 203 -46.98 -51.59 -22.55
C SER A 203 -48.16 -50.63 -22.75
N SER A 204 -48.30 -49.89 -23.86
CA SER A 204 -48.01 -50.29 -25.26
C SER A 204 -47.67 -49.12 -26.23
N ASP A 205 -47.06 -49.46 -27.38
CA ASP A 205 -47.32 -49.02 -28.78
C ASP A 205 -47.74 -47.55 -29.08
N ARG A 206 -47.27 -46.84 -30.13
CA ARG A 206 -46.36 -47.08 -31.29
C ARG A 206 -46.01 -45.67 -31.92
N ASP A 207 -45.35 -45.41 -33.04
CA ASP A 207 -44.78 -46.18 -34.19
C ASP A 207 -43.62 -45.40 -34.91
N ARG A 208 -43.18 -45.96 -36.05
CA ARG A 208 -42.56 -45.40 -37.29
C ARG A 208 -42.81 -43.92 -37.66
N SER A 209 -42.01 -43.23 -38.50
CA SER A 209 -40.71 -43.57 -39.14
C SER A 209 -40.04 -42.43 -39.96
N THR A 210 -38.70 -42.51 -40.07
CA THR A 210 -37.84 -42.20 -41.26
C THR A 210 -37.65 -40.78 -41.87
N GLN A 211 -36.34 -40.50 -42.06
CA GLN A 211 -35.67 -39.89 -43.24
C GLN A 211 -35.46 -38.35 -43.41
N LYS A 212 -34.17 -37.98 -43.30
CA LYS A 212 -33.33 -37.25 -44.29
C LYS A 212 -33.90 -36.00 -45.00
N LYS A 213 -33.18 -34.88 -44.87
CA LYS A 213 -32.55 -34.17 -46.01
C LYS A 213 -31.36 -33.27 -45.59
N LYS A 214 -30.57 -32.83 -46.58
CA LYS A 214 -29.36 -31.99 -46.46
C LYS A 214 -29.58 -30.64 -47.19
N LYS A 215 -28.59 -29.72 -47.08
CA LYS A 215 -28.31 -28.51 -47.90
C LYS A 215 -28.89 -27.16 -47.39
N SER A 216 -28.32 -25.97 -47.71
CA SER A 216 -26.92 -25.59 -48.04
C SER A 216 -26.73 -24.07 -48.30
N LYS A 217 -25.54 -23.53 -47.96
CA LYS A 217 -24.73 -22.49 -48.68
C LYS A 217 -25.38 -21.23 -49.30
N ARG A 218 -24.95 -20.03 -48.84
CA ARG A 218 -24.32 -18.89 -49.60
C ARG A 218 -24.14 -17.68 -48.64
N ARG A 219 -23.13 -16.79 -48.63
CA ARG A 219 -22.14 -16.21 -49.58
C ARG A 219 -22.68 -15.22 -50.64
N LYS A 220 -22.39 -13.91 -50.47
CA LYS A 220 -21.75 -13.04 -51.50
C LYS A 220 -21.04 -11.79 -50.91
N HIS A 221 -20.58 -10.88 -51.77
CA HIS A 221 -19.48 -9.91 -51.58
C HIS A 221 -19.91 -8.42 -51.68
N GLU A 222 -19.08 -7.54 -51.07
CA GLU A 222 -18.55 -6.22 -51.50
C GLU A 222 -19.38 -5.19 -52.29
N ARG A 223 -19.08 -3.90 -52.04
CA ARG A 223 -18.72 -2.93 -53.10
C ARG A 223 -17.84 -1.78 -52.57
N LYS A 224 -17.16 -1.08 -53.49
CA LYS A 224 -16.19 0.03 -53.27
C LYS A 224 -16.86 1.40 -53.11
N ALA A 225 -16.05 2.40 -52.74
CA ALA A 225 -16.04 3.72 -53.37
C ALA A 225 -14.59 4.11 -53.73
N ASP A 226 -14.41 4.90 -54.80
CA ASP A 226 -13.12 5.41 -55.31
C ASP A 226 -12.93 6.89 -54.86
N ALA A 227 -11.89 7.67 -55.15
CA ALA A 227 -10.86 7.68 -56.20
C ALA A 227 -9.51 8.22 -55.61
N LYS A 228 -8.49 8.78 -56.30
CA LYS A 228 -8.34 9.27 -57.68
C LYS A 228 -6.94 8.95 -58.26
N SER A 229 -6.08 9.95 -58.41
CA SER A 229 -4.83 10.01 -59.20
C SER A 229 -4.11 11.35 -58.84
N ASP A 230 -2.89 11.70 -59.24
CA ASP A 230 -2.24 11.55 -60.56
C ASP A 230 -0.82 10.94 -60.52
N ASP A 231 -0.28 10.70 -61.71
CA ASP A 231 1.01 10.03 -62.02
C ASP A 231 2.02 11.05 -62.57
N GLU A 232 3.30 10.93 -62.18
CA GLU A 232 4.49 11.17 -63.02
C GLU A 232 5.79 10.85 -62.23
N GLY A 233 6.92 10.64 -62.92
CA GLY A 233 8.26 10.67 -62.29
C GLY A 233 9.12 9.39 -62.32
N ARG A 234 9.54 8.97 -63.52
CA ARG A 234 10.52 7.89 -63.79
C ARG A 234 11.82 7.93 -62.94
N LYS A 235 12.29 6.71 -62.59
CA LYS A 235 13.70 6.25 -62.53
C LYS A 235 14.67 6.86 -61.49
N ASN A 236 15.26 6.00 -60.65
CA ASN A 236 16.53 5.31 -60.97
C ASN A 236 16.78 4.16 -59.98
N ASP A 237 17.51 3.14 -60.43
CA ASP A 237 18.16 2.16 -59.55
C ASP A 237 19.49 2.76 -59.06
N ASP A 238 19.75 2.76 -57.75
CA ASP A 238 21.04 3.14 -57.17
C ASP A 238 21.30 2.35 -55.88
N GLU A 239 22.38 1.56 -55.87
CA GLU A 239 22.82 0.78 -54.70
C GLU A 239 23.36 1.71 -53.61
N LYS A 240 22.52 2.07 -52.64
CA LYS A 240 22.93 2.97 -51.56
C LYS A 240 23.77 2.23 -50.53
N ALA A 241 25.09 2.35 -50.67
CA ALA A 241 26.10 1.88 -49.73
C ALA A 241 25.74 2.25 -48.27
N PRO A 242 26.14 1.44 -47.27
CA PRO A 242 25.80 1.68 -45.88
C PRO A 242 26.27 3.07 -45.46
N ARG A 243 25.36 3.88 -44.91
CA ARG A 243 25.73 5.14 -44.28
C ARG A 243 26.71 4.82 -43.14
N GLN A 244 27.86 5.47 -43.15
CA GLN A 244 28.68 5.58 -41.96
C GLN A 244 27.88 6.39 -40.94
N GLU A 245 27.73 5.87 -39.72
CA GLU A 245 27.12 6.62 -38.61
C GLU A 245 27.94 7.89 -38.37
N THR A 246 27.25 8.99 -38.10
CA THR A 246 27.93 10.19 -37.59
C THR A 246 28.44 9.94 -36.17
N GLU A 247 29.48 10.68 -35.78
CA GLU A 247 30.09 10.56 -34.44
C GLU A 247 29.04 10.80 -33.34
N GLU A 248 28.13 11.76 -33.55
CA GLU A 248 26.97 12.03 -32.69
C GLU A 248 25.96 10.86 -32.63
N GLU A 249 25.69 10.15 -33.74
CA GLU A 249 24.82 8.95 -33.75
C GLU A 249 25.48 7.76 -33.03
N TYR A 250 26.81 7.63 -33.13
CA TYR A 250 27.59 6.60 -32.44
C TYR A 250 27.57 6.80 -30.92
N ASP A 251 27.88 8.01 -30.46
CA ASP A 251 27.85 8.37 -29.04
C ASP A 251 26.43 8.27 -28.46
N ALA A 252 25.42 8.78 -29.20
CA ALA A 252 24.03 8.65 -28.81
C ALA A 252 23.51 7.19 -28.84
N ARG A 253 24.21 6.22 -29.44
CA ARG A 253 23.97 4.79 -29.20
C ARG A 253 24.69 4.31 -27.94
N LEU A 254 25.95 4.69 -27.75
CA LEU A 254 26.74 4.29 -26.58
C LEU A 254 26.06 4.70 -25.26
N GLU A 255 25.56 5.93 -25.18
CA GLU A 255 24.81 6.43 -24.02
C GLU A 255 23.52 5.63 -23.76
N ARG A 256 22.79 5.26 -24.81
CA ARG A 256 21.58 4.42 -24.67
C ARG A 256 21.93 3.01 -24.19
N GLU A 257 22.97 2.38 -24.74
CA GLU A 257 23.43 1.08 -24.26
C GLU A 257 23.95 1.15 -22.82
N GLU A 258 24.58 2.24 -22.39
CA GLU A 258 24.96 2.44 -20.99
C GLU A 258 23.74 2.66 -20.09
N GLN A 259 22.77 3.49 -20.51
CA GLN A 259 21.51 3.70 -19.79
C GLN A 259 20.73 2.38 -19.63
N GLU A 260 20.56 1.59 -20.70
CA GLU A 260 19.91 0.28 -20.64
C GLU A 260 20.65 -0.69 -19.71
N ARG A 261 22.00 -0.70 -19.72
CA ARG A 261 22.80 -1.51 -18.78
C ARG A 261 22.64 -1.04 -17.32
N LEU A 262 22.57 0.26 -17.08
CA LEU A 262 22.32 0.83 -15.75
C LEU A 262 20.90 0.54 -15.25
N GLU A 263 19.88 0.62 -16.13
CA GLU A 263 18.51 0.23 -15.81
C GLU A 263 18.36 -1.27 -15.56
N GLU A 264 19.03 -2.13 -16.35
CA GLU A 264 19.01 -3.58 -16.13
C GLU A 264 19.72 -3.96 -14.81
N ALA A 265 20.84 -3.28 -14.49
CA ALA A 265 21.53 -3.44 -13.20
C ALA A 265 20.66 -2.98 -12.02
N LYS A 266 20.02 -1.79 -12.12
CA LYS A 266 19.02 -1.32 -11.15
C LYS A 266 17.90 -2.33 -10.97
N ARG A 267 17.33 -2.85 -12.06
CA ARG A 267 16.23 -3.81 -12.05
C ARG A 267 16.62 -5.13 -11.36
N LYS A 268 17.82 -5.65 -11.62
CA LYS A 268 18.36 -6.84 -10.94
C LYS A 268 18.57 -6.61 -9.44
N GLU A 269 19.06 -5.43 -9.04
CA GLU A 269 19.20 -5.08 -7.62
C GLU A 269 17.84 -4.85 -6.93
N LEU A 270 16.88 -4.22 -7.61
CA LEU A 270 15.51 -4.03 -7.14
C LEU A 270 14.81 -5.37 -6.91
N GLU A 271 14.98 -6.32 -7.83
CA GLU A 271 14.48 -7.69 -7.68
C GLU A 271 15.17 -8.44 -6.52
N ARG A 272 16.48 -8.23 -6.31
CA ARG A 272 17.21 -8.76 -5.14
C ARG A 272 16.67 -8.18 -3.82
N ILE A 273 16.41 -6.87 -3.76
CA ILE A 273 15.84 -6.20 -2.59
C ILE A 273 14.42 -6.69 -2.32
N LYS A 274 13.56 -6.75 -3.35
CA LYS A 274 12.20 -7.28 -3.25
C LYS A 274 12.19 -8.72 -2.74
N ARG A 275 13.00 -9.59 -3.33
CA ARG A 275 13.10 -11.01 -2.94
C ARG A 275 13.60 -11.17 -1.50
N LYS A 276 14.55 -10.33 -1.05
CA LYS A 276 15.01 -10.29 0.36
C LYS A 276 13.90 -9.84 1.32
N TYR A 277 13.04 -8.92 0.89
CA TYR A 277 11.89 -8.47 1.66
C TYR A 277 10.84 -9.58 1.80
N GLU A 278 10.48 -10.22 0.68
CA GLU A 278 9.54 -11.35 0.63
C GLU A 278 10.07 -12.60 1.37
N SER A 279 11.38 -12.82 1.38
CA SER A 279 12.00 -13.95 2.09
C SER A 279 12.24 -13.73 3.58
N THR A 280 11.91 -12.55 4.14
CA THR A 280 12.07 -12.27 5.56
C THR A 280 10.76 -12.63 6.29
N PRO A 281 10.70 -13.74 7.05
CA PRO A 281 9.44 -14.18 7.65
C PRO A 281 8.95 -13.18 8.71
N PRO A 282 7.63 -12.88 8.78
CA PRO A 282 7.08 -12.03 9.84
C PRO A 282 7.26 -12.70 11.20
N ALA A 283 8.00 -12.02 12.09
CA ALA A 283 8.47 -12.54 13.36
C ALA A 283 7.39 -13.31 14.15
N SER A 284 7.79 -14.46 14.68
CA SER A 284 6.93 -15.34 15.47
C SER A 284 6.92 -14.94 16.94
N ASP A 285 6.08 -13.98 17.30
CA ASP A 285 5.79 -13.64 18.70
C ASP A 285 4.27 -13.64 18.99
N GLY A 286 3.92 -13.74 20.28
CA GLY A 286 2.60 -14.15 20.78
C GLY A 286 1.47 -13.16 20.54
N GLY A 287 0.52 -13.50 19.65
CA GLY A 287 -0.66 -12.67 19.36
C GLY A 287 -1.64 -12.53 20.53
N VAL A 288 -1.54 -11.43 21.29
CA VAL A 288 -2.38 -11.15 22.47
C VAL A 288 -3.84 -10.87 22.09
N ARG A 289 -4.78 -11.67 22.64
CA ARG A 289 -6.22 -11.62 22.32
C ARG A 289 -6.99 -10.65 23.25
N PHE A 290 -6.88 -9.35 23.00
CA PHE A 290 -7.53 -8.31 23.82
C PHE A 290 -9.07 -8.37 23.82
N LYS A 291 -9.69 -8.53 25.00
CA LYS A 291 -11.14 -8.43 25.23
C LYS A 291 -11.54 -7.04 25.77
N GLY A 292 -11.65 -6.04 24.89
CA GLY A 292 -12.24 -4.75 25.27
C GLY A 292 -13.74 -4.85 25.61
N ARG A 293 -14.17 -4.22 26.73
CA ARG A 293 -15.58 -4.06 27.09
C ARG A 293 -16.22 -2.95 26.25
N GLY A 294 -17.38 -3.20 25.65
CA GLY A 294 -18.38 -2.15 25.41
C GLY A 294 -18.20 -1.13 24.26
N ARG A 295 -17.39 -1.36 23.21
CA ARG A 295 -17.49 -0.63 21.92
C ARG A 295 -16.83 -1.40 20.75
N MET A 296 -16.84 -0.81 19.55
CA MET A 296 -16.46 -1.47 18.29
C MET A 296 -15.08 -2.15 18.33
N LYS A 297 -14.98 -3.35 17.74
CA LYS A 297 -13.76 -4.16 17.67
C LYS A 297 -13.09 -3.98 16.31
N PHE A 298 -11.76 -3.97 16.29
CA PHE A 298 -10.95 -3.89 15.07
C PHE A 298 -10.05 -5.14 14.95
N ILE A 299 -9.45 -5.36 13.78
CA ILE A 299 -8.44 -6.41 13.51
C ILE A 299 -7.30 -5.86 12.68
N ASP A 300 -6.14 -6.45 12.90
CA ASP A 300 -5.01 -6.46 11.96
C ASP A 300 -5.27 -7.57 10.90
N PRO A 301 -5.33 -7.25 9.60
CA PRO A 301 -5.60 -8.23 8.54
C PRO A 301 -4.55 -9.35 8.42
N GLU A 302 -3.28 -9.11 8.79
CA GLU A 302 -2.24 -10.15 8.73
C GLU A 302 -2.56 -11.32 9.68
N LEU A 303 -3.27 -11.05 10.78
CA LEU A 303 -3.71 -12.08 11.74
C LEU A 303 -4.85 -12.98 11.21
N HIS A 304 -5.50 -12.62 10.10
CA HIS A 304 -6.63 -13.40 9.58
C HIS A 304 -6.21 -14.66 8.79
N HIS A 305 -4.95 -14.69 8.31
CA HIS A 305 -4.37 -15.78 7.52
C HIS A 305 -3.60 -16.82 8.36
N ARG A 306 -3.52 -16.65 9.69
CA ARG A 306 -2.87 -17.57 10.63
C ARG A 306 -3.91 -18.43 11.38
N ARG A 307 -4.74 -19.19 10.64
CA ARG A 307 -5.79 -20.07 11.16
C ARG A 307 -5.99 -21.32 10.30
#